data_AF-A0A2V4W055-F1
#
_entry.id   AF-A0A2V4W055-F1
#
_cell.length_a   1.000
_cell.length_b   1.000
_cell.length_c   1.000
_cell.angle_alpha   90.00
_cell.angle_beta   90.00
_cell.angle_gamma   90.00
#
_symmetry.space_group_name_H-M   'P 1'
#
loop_
_entity.id
_entity.type
_entity.pdbx_description
1 polymer ?
#
loop_
_entity_poly.entity_id
_entity_poly.type
_entity_poly.pdbx_seq_one_letter_code
_entity_poly.pdbx_strand_id
1 'polypeptide(L)'
;MYSKEVIKLARPVKCKYCNEFSMLDDSMTIVETQHKYAKDKFDPDGKKIRKKGETYSKKNKVHKKCATLFQKKVEDTKIENENWDVLCKYIEKLHDLTVIPKSNITRLKDLRAGFETKNGERIRKWRTGPDFSLMLDAYVLSELTIRNSLKNKLDGSNDVKSINYCISIMIGKLNEAFVRRRNRERQVQEQKLNKEVTIIEEISYTPKKTNSNDISDFL
;
A
#
# COMPACT_ATOMS: atom_id res chain seq x y z
N MET A 1 42.89 39.29 30.03
CA MET A 1 42.63 37.89 29.61
C MET A 1 41.14 37.78 29.25
N TYR A 2 40.79 37.77 27.97
CA TYR A 2 39.41 37.57 27.54
C TYR A 2 39.17 36.07 27.28
N SER A 3 38.36 35.46 28.13
CA SER A 3 37.84 34.10 27.95
C SER A 3 36.96 34.07 26.69
N LYS A 4 37.38 33.35 25.65
CA LYS A 4 36.52 33.03 24.50
C LYS A 4 35.62 31.86 24.88
N GLU A 5 34.47 32.15 25.47
CA GLU A 5 33.39 31.17 25.56
C GLU A 5 32.84 30.94 24.14
N VAL A 6 33.19 29.79 23.58
CA VAL A 6 32.61 29.34 22.31
C VAL A 6 31.18 28.87 22.59
N ILE A 7 30.22 29.77 22.42
CA ILE A 7 28.79 29.43 22.42
C ILE A 7 28.55 28.47 21.24
N LYS A 8 28.38 27.18 21.55
CA LYS A 8 27.94 26.18 20.56
C LYS A 8 26.48 26.46 20.22
N LEU A 9 26.25 27.31 19.23
CA LEU A 9 24.91 27.52 18.67
C LEU A 9 24.33 26.18 18.22
N ALA A 10 23.14 25.85 18.71
CA ALA A 10 22.44 24.62 18.35
C ALA A 10 22.26 24.56 16.84
N ARG A 11 22.67 23.45 16.21
CA ARG A 11 22.54 23.28 14.77
C ARG A 11 21.08 22.96 14.41
N PRO A 12 20.51 23.62 13.39
CA PRO A 12 19.17 23.31 12.93
C PRO A 12 19.11 21.88 12.37
N VAL A 13 17.96 21.24 12.53
CA VAL A 13 17.71 19.86 12.14
C VAL A 13 16.63 19.80 11.09
N LYS A 14 16.85 18.96 10.07
CA LYS A 14 15.93 18.76 8.97
C LYS A 14 14.78 17.83 9.36
N CYS A 15 13.54 18.29 9.23
CA CYS A 15 12.34 17.47 9.35
C CYS A 15 12.30 16.42 8.24
N LYS A 16 12.13 15.14 8.61
CA LYS A 16 12.14 14.04 7.64
C LYS A 16 10.93 14.01 6.68
N TYR A 17 9.84 14.69 7.05
CA TYR A 17 8.62 14.74 6.26
C TYR A 17 8.61 15.88 5.25
N CYS A 18 8.68 17.13 5.70
CA CYS A 18 8.61 18.32 4.84
C CYS A 18 9.97 18.81 4.31
N ASN A 19 11.08 18.23 4.77
CA ASN A 19 12.46 18.62 4.41
C ASN A 19 12.87 20.04 4.84
N GLU A 20 12.06 20.75 5.61
CA GLU A 20 12.42 22.06 6.20
C GLU A 20 13.34 21.89 7.41
N PHE A 21 14.12 22.93 7.70
CA PHE A 21 15.01 22.99 8.86
C PHE A 21 14.34 23.74 10.01
N SER A 22 14.50 23.21 11.22
CA SER A 22 14.04 23.84 12.47
C SER A 22 15.01 23.57 13.60
N MET A 23 14.95 24.38 14.65
CA MET A 23 15.74 24.13 15.85
C MET A 23 15.23 22.87 16.55
N LEU A 24 16.12 22.15 17.22
CA LEU A 24 15.75 20.96 17.99
C LEU A 24 15.15 21.42 19.33
N ASP A 25 13.92 21.90 19.28
CA ASP A 25 13.17 22.43 20.41
C ASP A 25 11.79 21.74 20.50
N ASP A 26 10.87 22.31 21.26
CA ASP A 26 9.51 21.81 21.42
C ASP A 26 8.68 21.75 20.13
N SER A 27 9.17 22.26 19.00
CA SER A 27 8.51 22.11 17.70
C SER A 27 8.78 20.75 17.04
N MET A 28 9.77 20.00 17.53
CA MET A 28 10.22 18.73 16.96
C MET A 28 9.85 17.54 17.84
N THR A 29 9.64 16.40 17.21
CA THR A 29 9.45 15.10 17.87
C THR A 29 10.23 14.01 17.14
N ILE A 30 10.50 12.92 17.84
CA ILE A 30 11.21 11.76 17.30
C ILE A 30 10.19 10.68 17.02
N VAL A 31 10.06 10.31 15.75
CA VAL A 31 9.27 9.16 15.31
C VAL A 31 10.22 8.02 14.97
N GLU A 32 10.06 6.91 15.67
CA GLU A 32 10.82 5.69 15.43
C GLU A 32 10.13 4.82 14.37
N THR A 33 10.92 4.28 13.45
CA THR A 33 10.44 3.43 12.35
C THR A 33 11.25 2.15 12.30
N GLN A 34 10.60 1.03 12.05
CA GLN A 34 11.27 -0.27 11.91
C GLN A 34 11.69 -0.50 10.45
N HIS A 35 12.93 -0.93 10.24
CA HIS A 35 13.51 -1.23 8.93
C HIS A 35 14.17 -2.60 8.95
N LYS A 36 14.27 -3.27 7.79
CA LYS A 36 15.05 -4.51 7.64
C LYS A 36 16.38 -4.24 6.93
N TYR A 37 17.43 -4.98 7.27
CA TYR A 37 18.67 -4.94 6.53
C TYR A 37 18.51 -5.54 5.13
N ALA A 38 18.77 -4.74 4.09
CA ALA A 38 18.70 -5.16 2.69
C ALA A 38 19.85 -6.12 2.29
N LYS A 39 20.98 -6.03 3.00
CA LYS A 39 22.17 -6.85 2.81
C LYS A 39 22.80 -7.15 4.15
N ASP A 40 23.56 -8.23 4.19
CA ASP A 40 24.44 -8.53 5.31
C ASP A 40 25.39 -7.35 5.57
N LYS A 41 25.62 -7.05 6.84
CA LYS A 41 26.61 -6.07 7.26
C LYS A 41 27.81 -6.78 7.86
N PHE A 42 28.99 -6.33 7.46
CA PHE A 42 30.26 -6.82 7.94
C PHE A 42 31.02 -5.69 8.62
N ASP A 43 31.76 -6.02 9.67
CA ASP A 43 32.71 -5.13 10.32
C ASP A 43 33.91 -4.87 9.40
N PRO A 44 34.75 -3.85 9.70
CA PRO A 44 36.00 -3.62 8.98
C PRO A 44 36.88 -4.88 8.89
N ASP A 45 36.84 -5.74 9.92
CA ASP A 45 37.55 -7.02 9.98
C ASP A 45 36.87 -8.17 9.21
N GLY A 46 35.81 -7.88 8.45
CA GLY A 46 35.09 -8.87 7.64
C GLY A 46 34.15 -9.80 8.43
N LYS A 47 33.97 -9.59 9.73
CA LYS A 47 33.01 -10.37 10.54
C LYS A 47 31.58 -9.92 10.31
N LYS A 48 30.66 -10.86 10.13
CA LYS A 48 29.23 -10.58 9.91
C LYS A 48 28.60 -10.04 11.20
N ILE A 49 28.19 -8.76 11.18
CA ILE A 49 27.58 -8.07 12.33
C ILE A 49 26.06 -8.27 12.36
N ARG A 50 25.43 -8.17 11.19
CA ARG A 50 23.97 -8.20 11.06
C ARG A 50 23.57 -8.95 9.81
N LYS A 51 22.51 -9.75 9.92
CA LYS A 51 22.00 -10.58 8.83
C LYS A 51 20.98 -9.81 8.01
N LYS A 52 20.96 -10.08 6.70
CA LYS A 52 19.88 -9.67 5.80
C LYS A 52 18.54 -10.12 6.40
N GLY A 53 17.60 -9.19 6.49
CA GLY A 53 16.28 -9.43 7.06
C GLY A 53 16.14 -9.11 8.55
N GLU A 54 17.23 -8.98 9.32
CA GLU A 54 17.15 -8.50 10.70
C GLU A 54 16.59 -7.07 10.77
N THR A 55 15.79 -6.79 11.79
CA THR A 55 15.14 -5.50 11.99
C THR A 55 16.03 -4.53 12.76
N TYR A 56 15.88 -3.25 12.48
CA TYR A 56 16.48 -2.17 13.27
C TYR A 56 15.56 -0.96 13.33
N SER A 57 15.61 -0.28 14.46
CA SER A 57 14.89 0.97 14.66
C SER A 57 15.67 2.15 14.11
N LYS A 58 14.99 3.00 13.34
CA LYS A 58 15.50 4.28 12.85
C LYS A 58 14.69 5.41 13.45
N LYS A 59 15.36 6.25 14.25
CA LYS A 59 14.80 7.48 14.81
C LYS A 59 14.82 8.59 13.77
N ASN A 60 13.64 9.11 13.40
CA ASN A 60 13.50 10.22 12.47
C ASN A 60 12.99 11.45 13.23
N LYS A 61 13.65 12.59 13.02
CA LYS A 61 13.22 13.87 13.59
C LYS A 61 12.20 14.51 12.64
N VAL A 62 11.04 14.84 13.16
CA VAL A 62 9.92 15.43 12.41
C VAL A 62 9.26 16.51 13.25
N HIS A 63 8.70 17.55 12.61
CA HIS A 63 7.89 18.51 13.35
C HIS A 63 6.71 17.80 14.03
N LYS A 64 6.28 18.27 15.21
CA LYS A 64 5.09 17.74 15.91
C LYS A 64 3.86 17.72 14.98
N LYS A 65 3.63 18.82 14.24
CA LYS A 65 2.55 18.91 13.23
C LYS A 65 2.69 17.92 12.06
N CYS A 66 3.90 17.46 11.76
CA CYS A 66 4.17 16.53 10.66
C CYS A 66 4.16 15.07 11.10
N ALA A 67 4.10 14.78 12.40
CA ALA A 67 4.27 13.43 12.93
C ALA A 67 3.17 12.47 12.44
N THR A 68 1.91 12.89 12.48
CA THR A 68 0.75 12.11 12.03
C THR A 68 0.82 11.80 10.54
N LEU A 69 1.14 12.81 9.71
CA LEU A 69 1.30 12.65 8.26
C LEU A 69 2.48 11.75 7.92
N PHE A 70 3.58 11.84 8.68
CA PHE A 70 4.72 10.97 8.51
C PHE A 70 4.40 9.51 8.86
N GLN A 71 3.71 9.25 9.97
CA GLN A 71 3.26 7.91 10.35
C GLN A 71 2.34 7.31 9.28
N LYS A 72 1.35 8.06 8.80
CA LYS A 72 0.49 7.62 7.69
C LYS A 72 1.30 7.27 6.45
N LYS A 73 2.25 8.12 6.06
CA LYS A 73 3.14 7.85 4.91
C LYS A 73 3.97 6.58 5.09
N VAL A 74 4.45 6.31 6.31
CA VAL A 74 5.20 5.08 6.63
C VAL A 74 4.29 3.86 6.48
N GLU A 75 3.08 3.91 7.03
CA GLU A 75 2.12 2.81 6.92
C GLU A 75 1.69 2.55 5.47
N ASP A 76 1.36 3.60 4.72
CA ASP A 76 1.02 3.49 3.30
C ASP A 76 2.16 2.85 2.49
N THR A 77 3.41 3.15 2.85
CA THR A 77 4.59 2.55 2.19
C THR A 77 4.75 1.09 2.56
N LYS A 78 4.43 0.71 3.80
CA LYS A 78 4.48 -0.68 4.25
C LYS A 78 3.44 -1.52 3.51
N ILE A 79 2.19 -1.07 3.48
CA ILE A 79 1.09 -1.73 2.74
C ILE A 79 1.44 -1.84 1.24
N GLU A 80 2.02 -0.78 0.67
CA GLU A 80 2.44 -0.79 -0.74
C GLU A 80 3.55 -1.83 -1.01
N ASN A 81 4.50 -2.00 -0.10
CA ASN A 81 5.54 -3.04 -0.23
C ASN A 81 4.96 -4.45 -0.09
N GLU A 82 3.99 -4.66 0.80
CA GLU A 82 3.30 -5.94 0.94
C GLU A 82 2.54 -6.29 -0.35
N ASN A 83 1.79 -5.34 -0.90
CA ASN A 83 1.10 -5.51 -2.18
C ASN A 83 2.07 -5.75 -3.35
N TRP A 84 3.23 -5.08 -3.34
CA TRP A 84 4.29 -5.31 -4.31
C TRP A 84 4.83 -6.75 -4.25
N ASP A 85 5.10 -7.27 -3.06
CA ASP A 85 5.60 -8.62 -2.86
C ASP A 85 4.58 -9.68 -3.32
N VAL A 86 3.30 -9.47 -3.03
CA VAL A 86 2.22 -10.36 -3.51
C VAL A 86 2.14 -10.36 -5.03
N LEU A 87 2.18 -9.18 -5.66
CA LEU A 87 2.17 -9.05 -7.12
C LEU A 87 3.37 -9.76 -7.76
N CYS A 88 4.58 -9.59 -7.21
CA CYS A 88 5.78 -10.24 -7.75
C CYS A 88 5.67 -11.76 -7.66
N LYS A 89 5.28 -12.30 -6.50
CA LYS A 89 5.10 -13.75 -6.31
C LYS A 89 4.06 -14.33 -7.26
N TYR A 90 2.99 -13.59 -7.53
CA TYR A 90 1.96 -14.02 -8.47
C TYR A 90 2.51 -14.09 -9.90
N ILE A 91 3.26 -13.08 -10.34
CA ILE A 91 3.90 -13.06 -11.66
C ILE A 91 4.94 -14.17 -11.78
N GLU A 92 5.77 -14.39 -10.76
CA GLU A 92 6.75 -15.49 -10.71
C GLU A 92 6.07 -16.84 -10.89
N LYS A 93 4.96 -17.08 -10.19
CA LYS A 93 4.17 -18.32 -10.31
C LYS A 93 3.51 -18.46 -11.69
N LEU A 94 2.97 -17.39 -12.25
CA LEU A 94 2.24 -17.43 -13.53
C LEU A 94 3.17 -17.72 -14.72
N HIS A 95 4.39 -17.19 -14.65
CA HIS A 95 5.41 -17.30 -15.70
C HIS A 95 6.48 -18.35 -15.40
N ASP A 96 6.35 -19.12 -14.32
CA ASP A 96 7.34 -20.12 -13.90
C ASP A 96 8.79 -19.55 -13.84
N LEU A 97 8.93 -18.40 -13.17
CA LEU A 97 10.19 -17.66 -13.03
C LEU A 97 10.78 -17.84 -11.64
N THR A 98 12.10 -17.97 -11.56
CA THR A 98 12.81 -17.85 -10.28
C THR A 98 12.89 -16.40 -9.81
N VAL A 99 13.09 -15.46 -10.74
CA VAL A 99 13.23 -14.03 -10.46
C VAL A 99 12.68 -13.22 -11.65
N ILE A 100 11.89 -12.18 -11.37
CA ILE A 100 11.41 -11.26 -12.40
C ILE A 100 12.58 -10.42 -12.95
N PRO A 101 12.75 -10.30 -14.28
CA PRO A 101 13.79 -9.46 -14.85
C PRO A 101 13.66 -7.98 -14.43
N LYS A 102 14.81 -7.33 -14.22
CA LYS A 102 14.89 -5.94 -13.73
C LYS A 102 14.12 -4.94 -14.61
N SER A 103 14.11 -5.14 -15.92
CA SER A 103 13.37 -4.32 -16.87
C SER A 103 11.86 -4.37 -16.64
N ASN A 104 11.30 -5.55 -16.40
CA ASN A 104 9.87 -5.73 -16.12
C ASN A 104 9.50 -5.15 -14.76
N ILE A 105 10.37 -5.29 -13.75
CA ILE A 105 10.20 -4.64 -12.43
C ILE A 105 10.11 -3.11 -12.59
N THR A 106 11.03 -2.52 -13.35
CA THR A 106 11.03 -1.07 -13.62
C THR A 106 9.72 -0.65 -14.27
N ARG A 107 9.24 -1.40 -15.27
CA ARG A 107 7.96 -1.12 -15.94
C ARG A 107 6.78 -1.11 -14.97
N LEU A 108 6.68 -2.09 -14.07
CA LEU A 108 5.60 -2.12 -13.06
C LEU A 108 5.69 -0.95 -12.07
N LYS A 109 6.90 -0.62 -11.60
CA LYS A 109 7.13 0.53 -10.72
C LYS A 109 6.84 1.86 -11.39
N ASP A 110 7.08 1.95 -12.69
CA ASP A 110 6.80 3.13 -13.49
C ASP A 110 5.30 3.29 -13.74
N LEU A 111 4.57 2.19 -13.96
CA LEU A 111 3.10 2.21 -13.99
C LEU A 111 2.54 2.74 -12.67
N ARG A 112 3.06 2.28 -11.52
CA ARG A 112 2.61 2.73 -10.20
C ARG A 112 2.91 4.20 -9.95
N ALA A 113 4.09 4.66 -10.35
CA ALA A 113 4.46 6.06 -10.23
C ALA A 113 3.50 6.96 -11.02
N GLY A 114 3.18 6.55 -12.26
CA GLY A 114 2.45 7.37 -13.20
C GLY A 114 3.33 8.48 -13.78
N PHE A 115 2.84 9.12 -14.84
CA PHE A 115 3.53 10.19 -15.53
C PHE A 115 2.56 11.34 -15.82
N GLU A 116 3.07 12.55 -15.78
CA GLU A 116 2.39 13.74 -16.31
C GLU A 116 3.28 14.37 -17.37
N THR A 117 2.67 14.82 -18.46
CA THR A 117 3.38 15.61 -19.47
C THR A 117 3.30 17.08 -19.06
N LYS A 118 4.43 17.68 -18.69
CA LYS A 118 4.55 19.14 -18.49
C LYS A 118 5.53 19.68 -19.51
N ASN A 119 5.12 20.70 -20.26
CA ASN A 119 5.96 21.34 -21.29
C ASN A 119 6.54 20.34 -22.32
N GLY A 120 5.78 19.32 -22.69
CA GLY A 120 6.23 18.26 -23.61
C GLY A 120 7.13 17.19 -22.97
N GLU A 121 7.58 17.38 -21.73
CA GLU A 121 8.39 16.40 -21.00
C GLU A 121 7.55 15.49 -20.11
N ARG A 122 7.86 14.19 -20.13
CA ARG A 122 7.23 13.21 -19.23
C ARG A 122 7.89 13.24 -17.86
N ILE A 123 7.22 13.85 -16.90
CA ILE A 123 7.68 13.93 -15.51
C ILE A 123 7.03 12.80 -14.72
N ARG A 124 7.87 12.00 -14.04
CA ARG A 124 7.42 10.95 -13.14
C ARG A 124 6.71 11.57 -11.93
N LYS A 125 5.47 11.14 -11.67
CA LYS A 125 4.76 11.54 -10.46
C LYS A 125 4.94 10.52 -9.35
N TRP A 126 4.74 10.98 -8.11
CA TRP A 126 4.75 10.09 -6.96
C TRP A 126 3.35 9.51 -6.76
N ARG A 127 3.21 8.19 -6.91
CA ARG A 127 2.01 7.41 -6.53
C ARG A 127 0.70 7.82 -7.23
N THR A 128 0.73 8.31 -8.46
CA THR A 128 -0.51 8.67 -9.18
C THR A 128 -1.07 7.56 -10.05
N GLY A 129 -0.27 6.52 -10.33
CA GLY A 129 -0.74 5.34 -11.06
C GLY A 129 -1.53 4.36 -10.19
N PRO A 130 -2.04 3.27 -10.78
CA PRO A 130 -2.78 2.24 -10.06
C PRO A 130 -1.91 1.64 -8.95
N ASP A 131 -2.51 1.30 -7.81
CA ASP A 131 -1.87 0.57 -6.73
C ASP A 131 -1.52 -0.87 -7.15
N PHE A 132 -0.51 -1.45 -6.52
CA PHE A 132 -0.07 -2.82 -6.86
C PHE A 132 -1.15 -3.87 -6.63
N SER A 133 -2.06 -3.64 -5.67
CA SER A 133 -3.21 -4.50 -5.47
C SER A 133 -4.17 -4.45 -6.67
N LEU A 134 -4.44 -3.26 -7.24
CA LEU A 134 -5.27 -3.14 -8.45
C LEU A 134 -4.60 -3.78 -9.67
N MET A 135 -3.28 -3.66 -9.78
CA MET A 135 -2.54 -4.37 -10.82
C MET A 135 -2.66 -5.89 -10.68
N LEU A 136 -2.63 -6.40 -9.45
CA LEU A 136 -2.83 -7.82 -9.17
C LEU A 136 -4.24 -8.27 -9.60
N ASP A 137 -5.28 -7.52 -9.24
CA ASP A 137 -6.65 -7.82 -9.68
C ASP A 137 -6.74 -7.88 -11.21
N ALA A 138 -6.13 -6.92 -11.90
CA ALA A 138 -6.11 -6.90 -13.36
C ALA A 138 -5.33 -8.10 -13.97
N TYR A 139 -4.26 -8.54 -13.31
CA TYR A 139 -3.53 -9.76 -13.67
C TYR A 139 -4.41 -11.01 -13.52
N VAL A 140 -5.09 -11.15 -12.38
CA VAL A 140 -6.01 -12.27 -12.13
C VAL A 140 -7.15 -12.29 -13.15
N LEU A 141 -7.70 -11.12 -13.50
CA LEU A 141 -8.73 -11.03 -14.54
C LEU A 141 -8.24 -11.41 -15.93
N SER A 142 -6.96 -11.16 -16.23
CA SER A 142 -6.35 -11.48 -17.52
C SER A 142 -5.65 -12.84 -17.55
N GLU A 143 -5.71 -13.62 -16.47
CA GLU A 143 -4.93 -14.85 -16.31
C GLU A 143 -5.17 -15.84 -17.46
N LEU A 144 -6.42 -16.08 -17.83
CA LEU A 144 -6.77 -16.99 -18.92
C LEU A 144 -6.17 -16.51 -20.27
N THR A 145 -6.29 -15.21 -20.55
CA THR A 145 -5.74 -14.59 -21.76
C THR A 145 -4.22 -14.65 -21.79
N ILE A 146 -3.57 -14.45 -20.64
CA ILE A 146 -2.12 -14.55 -20.49
C ILE A 146 -1.67 -16.00 -20.72
N ARG A 147 -2.28 -16.99 -20.05
CA ARG A 147 -1.96 -18.41 -20.24
C ARG A 147 -2.12 -18.85 -21.70
N ASN A 148 -3.21 -18.42 -22.34
CA ASN A 148 -3.45 -18.69 -23.76
C ASN A 148 -2.37 -18.06 -24.66
N SER A 149 -1.95 -16.84 -24.34
CA SER A 149 -0.90 -16.13 -25.09
C SER A 149 0.48 -16.77 -24.90
N LEU A 150 0.80 -17.21 -23.68
CA LEU A 150 2.03 -17.95 -23.39
C LEU A 150 2.11 -19.24 -24.21
N LYS A 151 1.00 -20.00 -24.27
CA LYS A 151 0.94 -21.26 -25.01
C LYS A 151 1.00 -21.09 -26.53
N ASN A 152 0.27 -20.11 -27.08
CA ASN A 152 -0.01 -20.07 -28.51
C ASN A 152 0.71 -18.96 -29.29
N LYS A 153 1.18 -17.89 -28.62
CA LYS A 153 1.80 -16.72 -29.29
C LYS A 153 3.26 -16.53 -28.95
N LEU A 154 3.67 -17.07 -27.81
CA LEU A 154 4.99 -16.82 -27.22
C LEU A 154 5.78 -18.12 -27.07
N ASP A 155 5.27 -19.25 -27.57
CA ASP A 155 5.90 -20.57 -27.54
C ASP A 155 6.45 -20.98 -26.16
N GLY A 156 5.75 -20.59 -25.09
CA GLY A 156 6.18 -20.82 -23.71
C GLY A 156 7.40 -20.01 -23.26
N SER A 157 7.82 -18.99 -24.02
CA SER A 157 8.94 -18.13 -23.64
C SER A 157 8.62 -17.31 -22.40
N ASN A 158 9.57 -17.28 -21.47
CA ASN A 158 9.51 -16.52 -20.22
C ASN A 158 10.55 -15.37 -20.22
N ASP A 159 10.82 -14.82 -21.41
CA ASP A 159 11.78 -13.76 -21.60
C ASP A 159 11.21 -12.38 -21.24
N VAL A 160 12.07 -11.36 -21.26
CA VAL A 160 11.66 -9.98 -20.95
C VAL A 160 10.52 -9.51 -21.85
N LYS A 161 10.49 -9.94 -23.13
CA LYS A 161 9.48 -9.53 -24.10
C LYS A 161 8.13 -10.19 -23.81
N SER A 162 8.11 -11.48 -23.50
CA SER A 162 6.89 -12.22 -23.18
C SER A 162 6.20 -11.66 -21.93
N ILE A 163 6.97 -11.33 -20.89
CA ILE A 163 6.45 -10.70 -19.67
C ILE A 163 5.93 -9.29 -19.99
N ASN A 164 6.64 -8.51 -20.81
CA ASN A 164 6.17 -7.18 -21.23
C ASN A 164 4.85 -7.24 -22.03
N TYR A 165 4.68 -8.28 -22.84
CA TYR A 165 3.42 -8.54 -23.53
C TYR A 165 2.29 -8.81 -22.52
N CYS A 166 2.54 -9.65 -21.52
CA CYS A 166 1.56 -9.98 -20.49
C CYS A 166 1.23 -8.77 -19.60
N ILE A 167 2.21 -7.93 -19.25
CA ILE A 167 1.97 -6.64 -18.59
C ILE A 167 1.03 -5.77 -19.44
N SER A 168 1.17 -5.79 -20.77
CA SER A 168 0.32 -5.00 -21.67
C SER A 168 -1.12 -5.51 -21.72
N ILE A 169 -1.32 -6.84 -21.65
CA ILE A 169 -2.66 -7.44 -21.48
C ILE A 169 -3.27 -6.99 -20.15
N MET A 170 -2.51 -7.07 -19.06
CA MET A 170 -2.97 -6.62 -17.74
C MET A 170 -3.36 -5.14 -17.74
N ILE A 171 -2.57 -4.26 -18.37
CA ILE A 171 -2.88 -2.83 -18.48
C ILE A 171 -4.26 -2.64 -19.13
N GLY A 172 -4.58 -3.40 -20.18
CA GLY A 172 -5.88 -3.37 -20.83
C GLY A 172 -7.06 -3.77 -19.94
N LYS A 173 -6.80 -4.46 -18.82
CA LYS A 173 -7.79 -4.91 -17.83
C LYS A 173 -7.85 -4.06 -16.56
N LEU A 174 -7.02 -3.03 -16.42
CA LEU A 174 -6.99 -2.17 -15.22
C LEU A 174 -8.33 -1.48 -14.94
N ASN A 175 -8.97 -0.91 -15.96
CA ASN A 175 -10.26 -0.25 -15.79
C ASN A 175 -11.36 -1.23 -15.38
N GLU A 176 -11.36 -2.43 -15.96
CA GLU A 176 -12.31 -3.49 -15.62
C GLU A 176 -12.11 -3.95 -14.16
N ALA A 177 -10.86 -4.15 -13.74
CA ALA A 177 -10.51 -4.46 -12.36
C ALA A 177 -10.99 -3.38 -11.39
N PHE A 178 -10.80 -2.11 -11.74
CA PHE A 178 -11.21 -0.98 -10.92
C PHE A 178 -12.73 -0.93 -10.73
N VAL A 179 -13.50 -1.10 -11.81
CA VAL A 179 -14.96 -1.15 -11.75
C VAL A 179 -15.44 -2.33 -10.91
N ARG A 180 -14.87 -3.53 -11.10
CA ARG A 180 -15.22 -4.71 -10.29
C ARG A 180 -14.94 -4.50 -8.81
N ARG A 181 -13.78 -3.92 -8.47
CA ARG A 181 -13.41 -3.59 -7.08
C ARG A 181 -14.42 -2.63 -6.45
N ARG A 182 -14.72 -1.52 -7.14
CA ARG A 182 -15.69 -0.53 -6.66
C ARG A 182 -17.09 -1.11 -6.46
N ASN A 183 -17.53 -2.00 -7.35
CA ASN A 183 -18.82 -2.67 -7.22
C ASN A 183 -18.87 -3.62 -6.02
N ARG A 184 -17.79 -4.37 -5.74
CA ARG A 184 -17.69 -5.22 -4.54
C ARG A 184 -17.75 -4.39 -3.25
N GLU A 185 -17.03 -3.27 -3.20
CA GLU A 185 -17.04 -2.37 -2.05
C GLU A 185 -18.45 -1.84 -1.79
N ARG A 186 -19.17 -1.44 -2.85
CA ARG A 186 -20.57 -1.01 -2.74
C ARG A 186 -21.48 -2.12 -2.20
N GLN A 187 -21.37 -3.34 -2.74
CA GLN A 187 -22.16 -4.48 -2.27
C GLN A 187 -21.90 -4.81 -0.80
N VAL A 188 -20.64 -4.74 -0.36
CA VAL A 188 -20.28 -4.97 1.06
C VAL A 188 -20.86 -3.88 1.96
N GLN A 189 -20.86 -2.62 1.51
CA GLN A 189 -21.47 -1.52 2.25
C GLN A 189 -22.98 -1.68 2.35
N GLU A 190 -23.66 -2.00 1.25
CA GLU A 190 -25.10 -2.29 1.22
C GLU A 190 -25.46 -3.46 2.16
N GLN A 191 -24.66 -4.54 2.16
CA GLN A 191 -24.87 -5.66 3.08
C GLN A 191 -24.70 -5.29 4.55
N LYS A 192 -23.78 -4.37 4.89
CA LYS A 192 -23.60 -3.90 6.27
C LYS A 192 -24.80 -3.05 6.71
N LEU A 193 -25.23 -2.12 5.87
CA LEU A 193 -26.40 -1.28 6.15
C LEU A 193 -27.67 -2.14 6.34
N ASN A 194 -27.89 -3.13 5.48
CA ASN A 194 -29.05 -4.02 5.60
C ASN A 194 -29.02 -4.87 6.88
N LYS A 195 -27.83 -5.28 7.34
CA LYS A 195 -27.66 -5.97 8.63
C LYS A 195 -27.90 -5.05 9.83
N GLU A 196 -27.49 -3.78 9.75
CA GLU A 196 -27.75 -2.80 10.81
C GLU A 196 -29.24 -2.45 10.90
N VAL A 197 -29.94 -2.34 9.76
CA VAL A 197 -31.39 -2.10 9.73
C VAL A 197 -32.19 -3.28 10.32
N THR A 198 -31.81 -4.52 9.99
CA THR A 198 -32.49 -5.72 10.54
C THR A 198 -32.30 -5.89 12.05
N ILE A 199 -31.15 -5.49 12.60
CA ILE A 199 -30.92 -5.50 14.07
C ILE A 199 -31.81 -4.47 14.79
N ILE A 200 -32.13 -3.33 14.14
CA ILE A 200 -33.02 -2.31 14.73
C ILE A 200 -34.48 -2.79 14.74
N GLU A 201 -34.93 -3.50 13.70
CA GLU A 201 -36.29 -4.03 13.62
C GLU A 201 -36.56 -5.19 14.61
N GLU A 202 -35.54 -5.97 14.98
CA GLU A 202 -35.69 -7.04 15.98
C GLU A 202 -35.78 -6.54 17.44
N ILE A 203 -35.40 -5.28 17.72
CA ILE A 203 -35.48 -4.68 19.07
C ILE A 203 -36.66 -3.71 19.14
N SER A 204 -37.90 -4.20 19.01
CA SER A 204 -39.10 -3.60 19.63
C SER A 204 -40.36 -4.29 19.11
N TYR A 205 -40.64 -5.48 19.62
CA TYR A 205 -42.02 -5.91 19.75
C TYR A 205 -42.28 -6.35 21.18
N THR A 206 -42.69 -5.40 22.03
CA THR A 206 -43.43 -5.75 23.24
C THR A 206 -44.87 -6.02 22.82
N PRO A 207 -45.37 -7.27 22.86
CA PRO A 207 -46.78 -7.53 22.62
C PRO A 207 -47.59 -6.72 23.63
N LYS A 208 -48.57 -5.94 23.13
CA LYS A 208 -49.56 -5.31 24.01
C LYS A 208 -50.24 -6.42 24.79
N LYS A 209 -50.18 -6.35 26.12
CA LYS A 209 -51.01 -7.19 27.00
C LYS A 209 -52.45 -7.07 26.52
N THR A 210 -53.06 -8.21 26.20
CA THR A 210 -54.47 -8.34 25.92
C THR A 210 -55.24 -7.74 27.10
N ASN A 211 -55.85 -6.57 26.88
CA ASN A 211 -56.91 -6.10 27.76
C ASN A 211 -58.03 -7.15 27.73
N SER A 212 -58.45 -7.53 28.91
CA SER A 212 -59.58 -8.40 29.21
C SER A 212 -60.82 -7.97 28.42
N ASN A 213 -61.18 -8.74 27.37
CA ASN A 213 -62.56 -8.83 26.93
C ASN A 213 -63.24 -9.84 27.84
N ASP A 214 -63.50 -9.38 29.07
CA ASP A 214 -64.38 -10.06 30.01
C ASP A 214 -65.83 -9.78 29.57
N ILE A 215 -66.56 -10.82 29.18
CA ILE A 215 -67.95 -10.74 28.69
C ILE A 215 -68.92 -11.16 29.82
N SER A 216 -68.43 -11.24 31.07
CA SER A 216 -69.22 -11.64 32.24
C SER A 216 -70.42 -10.74 32.56
N ASP A 217 -70.54 -9.59 31.89
CA ASP A 217 -71.70 -8.69 32.01
C ASP A 217 -72.82 -8.94 30.97
N PHE A 218 -72.67 -9.92 30.08
CA PHE A 218 -73.64 -10.21 29.00
C PHE A 218 -74.35 -11.58 29.08
N LEU A 219 -74.11 -12.37 30.13
CA LEU A 219 -74.82 -13.64 30.41
C LEU A 219 -75.53 -13.56 31.75
#